data_AF-A0AAT9HLC7-F1
#
_entry.id   AF-A0AAT9HLC7-F1
#
_cell.length_a   1.000
_cell.length_b   1.000
_cell.length_c   1.000
_cell.angle_alpha   90.00
_cell.angle_beta   90.00
_cell.angle_gamma   90.00
#
_symmetry.space_group_name_H-M   'P 1'
#
loop_
_entity.id
_entity.type
_entity.pdbx_description
1 polymer ?
#
loop_
_entity_poly.entity_id
_entity_poly.type
_entity_poly.pdbx_seq_one_letter_code
_entity_poly.pdbx_strand_id
1 'polypeptide(L)'
;MAAATAVVEELPTARSVTAGGNTIRFRTEHSSRTMVDVMRALETDAVEIVSIQVDRPTLDDVFLTLTGQPAEELHPAAAAPNCS
;
A
#
# COMPACT_ATOMS: atom_id res chain seq x y z
N MET A 1 -0.07 3.55 -21.09
CA MET A 1 0.86 3.59 -19.94
C MET A 1 1.35 4.99 -19.63
N ALA A 2 1.97 5.73 -20.55
CA ALA A 2 2.42 7.11 -20.27
C ALA A 2 1.28 8.05 -19.78
N ALA A 3 0.11 8.02 -20.45
CA ALA A 3 -1.06 8.78 -20.01
C ALA A 3 -1.53 8.39 -18.60
N ALA A 4 -1.67 7.08 -18.33
CA ALA A 4 -2.04 6.57 -17.03
C ALA A 4 -1.06 6.97 -15.92
N THR A 5 0.25 7.01 -16.21
CA THR A 5 1.26 7.50 -15.26
C THR A 5 1.10 8.98 -14.97
N ALA A 6 0.91 9.81 -16.00
CA ALA A 6 0.70 11.25 -15.83
C ALA A 6 -0.55 11.52 -14.98
N VAL A 7 -1.66 10.83 -15.24
CA VAL A 7 -2.89 10.93 -14.44
C VAL A 7 -2.64 10.63 -12.98
N VAL A 8 -1.90 9.56 -12.67
CA VAL A 8 -1.60 9.16 -11.29
C VAL A 8 -0.62 10.13 -10.62
N GLU A 9 0.31 10.73 -11.37
CA GLU A 9 1.25 11.74 -10.86
C GLU A 9 0.58 13.07 -10.49
N GLU A 10 -0.53 13.41 -11.15
CA GLU A 10 -1.31 14.62 -10.84
C GLU A 10 -2.18 14.47 -9.58
N LEU A 11 -2.35 13.25 -9.06
CA LEU A 11 -3.18 13.02 -7.88
C LEU A 11 -2.44 13.42 -6.59
N PRO A 12 -3.00 14.31 -5.77
CA PRO A 12 -2.35 14.77 -4.53
C PRO A 12 -2.18 13.67 -3.48
N THR A 13 -2.96 12.59 -3.62
CA THR A 13 -2.98 11.42 -2.73
C THR A 13 -1.99 10.34 -3.13
N ALA A 14 -1.39 10.42 -4.33
CA ALA A 14 -0.37 9.48 -4.80
C ALA A 14 1.05 10.02 -4.50
N ARG A 15 1.92 9.14 -4.02
CA ARG A 15 3.32 9.44 -3.70
C ARG A 15 4.22 8.35 -4.24
N SER A 16 5.47 8.68 -4.58
CA SER A 16 6.45 7.70 -5.08
C SER A 16 5.92 6.87 -6.26
N VAL A 17 5.38 7.54 -7.28
CA VAL A 17 4.82 6.88 -8.47
C VAL A 17 5.96 6.24 -9.27
N THR A 18 5.78 5.00 -9.69
CA THR A 18 6.72 4.27 -10.54
C THR A 18 5.92 3.46 -11.55
N ALA A 19 6.26 3.61 -12.83
CA ALA A 19 5.66 2.85 -13.91
C ALA A 19 6.65 1.79 -14.42
N GLY A 20 6.16 0.56 -14.64
CA GLY A 20 6.96 -0.54 -15.17
C GLY A 20 6.10 -1.52 -15.97
N GLY A 21 6.44 -1.72 -17.25
CA GLY A 21 5.64 -2.55 -18.16
C GLY A 21 4.20 -2.04 -18.25
N ASN A 22 3.25 -2.86 -17.80
CA ASN A 22 1.81 -2.56 -17.74
C ASN A 22 1.29 -2.29 -16.31
N THR A 23 2.19 -2.02 -15.35
CA THR A 23 1.83 -1.80 -13.95
C THR A 23 2.32 -0.43 -13.47
N ILE A 24 1.45 0.28 -12.76
CA ILE A 24 1.79 1.52 -12.04
C ILE A 24 1.73 1.21 -10.55
N ARG A 25 2.81 1.52 -9.83
CA ARG A 25 2.90 1.39 -8.38
C ARG A 25 3.05 2.78 -7.78
N PHE A 26 2.32 3.05 -6.72
CA PHE A 26 2.44 4.28 -5.94
C PHE A 26 2.09 3.99 -4.47
N ARG A 27 2.43 4.92 -3.59
CA ARG A 27 2.11 4.90 -2.16
C ARG A 27 1.03 5.93 -1.85
N THR A 28 0.21 5.64 -0.85
CA THR A 28 -0.83 6.55 -0.36
C THR A 28 -1.06 6.34 1.14
N GLU A 29 -1.44 7.40 1.84
CA GLU A 29 -1.83 7.37 3.26
C GLU A 29 -3.28 6.91 3.46
N HIS A 30 -4.13 7.07 2.44
CA HIS A 30 -5.56 6.78 2.50
C HIS A 30 -5.98 5.93 1.30
N SER A 31 -5.74 4.62 1.40
CA SER A 31 -5.91 3.67 0.30
C SER A 31 -7.31 3.65 -0.31
N SER A 32 -8.37 3.63 0.51
CA SER A 32 -9.75 3.55 0.02
C SER A 32 -10.16 4.77 -0.81
N ARG A 33 -9.93 5.97 -0.29
CA ARG A 33 -10.24 7.23 -0.99
C ARG A 33 -9.39 7.39 -2.26
N THR A 34 -8.10 7.10 -2.15
CA THR A 34 -7.17 7.22 -3.28
C THR A 34 -7.55 6.28 -4.41
N MET A 35 -8.02 5.08 -4.10
CA MET A 35 -8.45 4.13 -5.12
C MET A 35 -9.63 4.66 -5.94
N VAL A 36 -10.61 5.29 -5.29
CA VAL A 36 -11.75 5.92 -5.97
C VAL A 36 -11.28 7.08 -6.86
N ASP A 37 -10.39 7.93 -6.35
CA ASP A 37 -9.86 9.07 -7.11
C ASP A 37 -9.06 8.61 -8.34
N VAL A 38 -8.21 7.58 -8.20
CA VAL A 38 -7.44 6.98 -9.29
C VAL A 38 -8.36 6.35 -10.35
N MET A 39 -9.34 5.54 -9.94
CA MET A 39 -10.26 4.92 -10.88
C MET A 39 -11.01 5.96 -11.70
N ARG A 40 -11.51 7.02 -11.05
CA ARG A 40 -12.24 8.09 -11.71
C ARG A 40 -11.38 8.90 -12.68
N ALA A 41 -10.14 9.18 -12.29
CA ALA A 41 -9.21 9.92 -13.13
C ALA A 41 -8.79 9.11 -14.38
N LEU A 42 -8.52 7.81 -14.21
CA LEU A 42 -8.19 6.93 -15.33
C LEU A 42 -9.38 6.70 -16.28
N GLU A 43 -10.59 6.60 -15.74
CA GLU A 43 -11.82 6.48 -16.54
C GLU A 43 -12.07 7.75 -17.38
N THR A 44 -11.81 8.94 -16.79
CA THR A 44 -11.93 10.23 -17.51
C THR A 44 -11.00 10.28 -18.74
N ASP A 45 -9.83 9.65 -18.64
CA ASP A 45 -8.83 9.60 -19.71
C ASP A 45 -8.96 8.35 -20.62
N ALA A 46 -10.07 7.61 -20.50
CA ALA A 46 -10.37 6.39 -21.25
C ALA A 46 -9.27 5.31 -21.13
N VAL A 47 -8.62 5.23 -19.96
CA VAL A 47 -7.64 4.19 -19.65
C VAL A 47 -8.35 2.97 -19.06
N GLU A 48 -8.25 1.83 -19.75
CA GLU A 48 -8.78 0.56 -19.25
C GLU A 48 -7.98 0.04 -18.05
N ILE A 49 -8.69 -0.34 -16.98
CA ILE A 49 -8.10 -0.93 -15.78
C ILE A 49 -8.39 -2.42 -15.76
N VAL A 50 -7.34 -3.24 -15.90
CA VAL A 50 -7.46 -4.70 -15.89
C VAL A 50 -7.47 -5.25 -14.46
N SER A 51 -6.71 -4.64 -13.56
CA SER A 51 -6.63 -5.05 -12.15
C SER A 51 -6.14 -3.91 -11.26
N ILE A 52 -6.57 -3.91 -9.99
CA ILE A 52 -6.08 -3.02 -8.94
C ILE A 52 -5.75 -3.88 -7.73
N GLN A 53 -4.57 -3.64 -7.15
CA GLN A 53 -4.14 -4.27 -5.91
C GLN A 53 -3.74 -3.18 -4.91
N VAL A 54 -4.23 -3.32 -3.68
CA VAL A 54 -3.83 -2.47 -2.55
C VAL A 54 -3.10 -3.36 -1.56
N ASP A 55 -1.83 -3.07 -1.36
CA ASP A 55 -1.02 -3.72 -0.33
C ASP A 55 -0.99 -2.84 0.91
N ARG A 56 -1.33 -3.42 2.07
CA ARG A 56 -1.16 -2.78 3.38
C ARG A 56 -0.11 -3.59 4.13
N PRO A 57 1.17 -3.23 4.01
CA PRO A 57 2.23 -3.99 4.67
C PRO A 57 1.98 -3.99 6.18
N THR A 58 2.15 -5.16 6.79
CA THR A 58 2.02 -5.31 8.22
C THR A 58 3.21 -4.67 8.94
N LEU A 59 3.10 -4.48 10.26
CA LEU A 59 4.22 -3.96 11.04
C LEU A 59 5.45 -4.87 10.91
N ASP A 60 5.24 -6.18 10.92
CA ASP A 60 6.31 -7.18 10.80
C ASP A 60 7.02 -7.08 9.45
N ASP A 61 6.28 -6.87 8.35
CA ASP A 61 6.86 -6.72 7.01
C ASP A 61 7.77 -5.49 6.93
N VAL A 62 7.36 -4.38 7.56
CA VAL A 62 8.15 -3.15 7.61
C VAL A 62 9.36 -3.31 8.53
N PHE A 63 9.17 -3.96 9.69
CA PHE A 63 10.25 -4.22 10.64
C PHE A 63 11.33 -5.11 10.02
N LEU A 64 10.91 -6.17 9.32
CA LEU A 64 11.78 -7.05 8.56
C LEU A 64 12.50 -6.30 7.44
N THR A 65 11.78 -5.46 6.67
CA THR A 65 12.39 -4.67 5.58
C THR A 65 13.41 -3.65 6.10
N LEU A 66 13.17 -3.03 7.25
CA LEU A 66 14.04 -2.00 7.82
C LEU A 66 15.23 -2.55 8.62
N THR A 67 15.04 -3.67 9.32
CA THR A 67 16.03 -4.19 10.29
C THR A 67 16.65 -5.53 9.88
N GLY A 68 16.05 -6.23 8.93
CA GLY A 68 16.46 -7.58 8.53
C GLY A 68 16.03 -8.68 9.50
N GLN A 69 15.30 -8.36 10.56
CA GLN A 69 14.73 -9.32 11.49
C GLN A 69 13.23 -9.07 11.67
N PRO A 70 12.41 -10.12 11.91
CA PRO A 70 10.99 -9.94 12.22
C PRO A 70 10.82 -9.25 13.58
N ALA A 71 9.67 -8.60 13.81
CA ALA A 71 9.34 -8.09 15.12
C ALA A 71 9.10 -9.26 16.09
N GLU A 72 9.57 -9.15 17.33
CA GLU A 72 9.28 -10.15 18.36
C GLU A 72 7.86 -9.96 18.90
N GLU A 73 7.03 -11.00 18.80
CA GLU A 73 5.69 -11.02 19.39
C GLU A 73 5.80 -11.00 20.92
N LEU A 74 5.52 -9.84 21.53
CA LEU A 74 5.34 -9.71 22.97
C LEU A 74 4.10 -10.50 23.42
N HIS A 75 4.27 -11.81 23.61
CA HIS A 75 3.28 -12.64 24.27
C HIS A 75 3.20 -12.22 25.75
N PRO A 76 2.06 -11.75 26.26
CA PRO A 76 1.91 -11.55 27.68
C PRO A 76 2.08 -12.91 28.35
N ALA A 77 3.16 -13.06 29.11
CA ALA A 77 3.42 -14.24 29.90
C ALA A 77 2.17 -14.52 30.74
N ALA A 78 1.55 -15.67 30.47
CA ALA A 78 0.43 -16.17 31.25
C ALA A 78 0.78 -16.01 32.73
N ALA A 79 -0.07 -15.26 33.44
CA ALA A 79 0.04 -15.06 34.87
C ALA A 79 0.30 -16.41 35.55
N ALA A 80 1.40 -16.49 36.28
CA ALA A 80 1.76 -17.65 37.08
C ALA A 80 0.55 -18.07 37.95
N PRO A 81 0.27 -19.38 38.11
CA PRO A 81 -0.78 -19.81 39.02
C PRO A 81 -0.32 -19.44 40.44
N ASN A 82 -1.08 -18.57 41.10
CA ASN A 82 -0.83 -18.17 42.47
C ASN A 82 -0.96 -19.43 43.35
N CYS A 83 0.17 -20.04 43.73
CA CYS A 83 0.26 -20.94 44.86
C CYS A 83 0.64 -20.13 46.09
N SER A 84 -0.32 -19.82 46.96
CA SER A 84 -0.28 -20.07 48.41
C SER A 84 -1.42 -19.34 49.13
#